data_AF-Q30YB2-F1
#
_entry.id   AF-Q30YB2-F1
#
_cell.length_a   1.000
_cell.length_b   1.000
_cell.length_c   1.000
_cell.angle_alpha   90.00
_cell.angle_beta   90.00
_cell.angle_gamma   90.00
#
_symmetry.space_group_name_H-M   'P 1'
#
loop_
_entity.id
_entity.type
_entity.pdbx_description
1 polymer ?
#
loop_
_entity_poly.entity_id
_entity_poly.type
_entity_poly.pdbx_seq_one_letter_code
_entity_poly.pdbx_strand_id
1 'polypeptide(L)'
;MARKTKEEAEKTRQLLLDCALTVFLRKGYSATTLNDIAEEANLTRGAVYWHFKNKVDVFSAVMDKAFDPIQGWSAIFLSGAETPCLC
;
A
#
# COMPACT_ATOMS: atom_id res chain seq x y z
N MET A 1 -13.14 -12.99 22.07
CA MET A 1 -12.74 -11.88 21.18
C MET A 1 -13.48 -12.05 19.86
N ALA A 2 -14.38 -11.12 19.54
CA ALA A 2 -15.20 -11.20 18.33
C ALA A 2 -14.31 -11.09 17.08
N ARG A 3 -14.51 -12.00 16.12
CA ARG A 3 -13.83 -11.99 14.82
C ARG A 3 -14.19 -10.66 14.14
N LYS A 4 -13.21 -9.77 13.92
CA LYS A 4 -13.40 -8.57 13.09
C LYS A 4 -14.07 -8.99 11.79
N THR A 5 -15.06 -8.22 11.35
CA THR A 5 -15.77 -8.54 10.11
C THR A 5 -14.80 -8.44 8.93
N LYS A 6 -15.08 -9.16 7.84
CA LYS A 6 -14.23 -9.13 6.63
C LYS A 6 -14.07 -7.70 6.08
N GLU A 7 -15.09 -6.87 6.27
CA GLU A 7 -15.10 -5.46 5.90
C GLU A 7 -14.15 -4.60 6.76
N GLU A 8 -14.14 -4.79 8.07
CA GLU A 8 -13.21 -4.08 8.97
C GLU A 8 -11.75 -4.43 8.70
N ALA A 9 -11.50 -5.71 8.37
CA ALA A 9 -10.19 -6.16 7.94
C ALA A 9 -9.75 -5.43 6.66
N GLU A 10 -10.62 -5.32 5.66
CA GLU A 10 -10.28 -4.60 4.42
C GLU A 10 -10.05 -3.10 4.65
N LYS A 11 -10.88 -2.44 5.47
CA LYS A 11 -10.66 -1.04 5.85
C LYS A 11 -9.30 -0.83 6.53
N THR A 12 -8.94 -1.73 7.44
CA THR A 12 -7.63 -1.70 8.11
C THR A 12 -6.49 -1.91 7.10
N ARG A 13 -6.67 -2.82 6.14
CA ARG A 13 -5.71 -3.07 5.07
C ARG A 13 -5.48 -1.83 4.20
N GLN A 14 -6.55 -1.14 3.81
CA GLN A 14 -6.46 0.08 3.00
C GLN A 14 -5.74 1.21 3.74
N LEU A 15 -6.07 1.42 5.02
CA LEU A 15 -5.36 2.37 5.88
C LEU A 15 -3.86 2.09 5.93
N LEU A 16 -3.48 0.82 6.11
CA LEU A 16 -2.07 0.43 6.11
C LEU A 16 -1.35 0.76 4.80
N LEU A 17 -2.02 0.64 3.65
CA LEU A 17 -1.44 0.99 2.35
C LEU A 17 -1.23 2.51 2.21
N ASP A 18 -2.17 3.33 2.67
CA ASP A 18 -2.05 4.80 2.62
C ASP A 18 -0.94 5.31 3.55
N CYS A 19 -0.86 4.76 4.76
CA CYS A 19 0.23 5.04 5.69
C CYS A 19 1.57 4.56 5.12
N ALA A 20 1.62 3.36 4.53
CA ALA A 20 2.84 2.83 3.93
C ALA A 20 3.35 3.73 2.79
N LEU A 21 2.46 4.19 1.90
CA LEU A 21 2.80 5.13 0.83
C LEU A 21 3.40 6.42 1.41
N THR A 22 2.77 6.99 2.43
CA THR A 22 3.27 8.21 3.12
C THR A 22 4.68 8.00 3.68
N VAL A 23 4.92 6.88 4.36
CA VAL A 23 6.23 6.57 4.94
C VAL A 23 7.28 6.32 3.86
N PHE A 24 6.93 5.61 2.78
CA PHE A 24 7.82 5.39 1.65
C PHE A 24 8.20 6.69 0.94
N LEU A 25 7.26 7.62 0.74
CA LEU A 25 7.55 8.93 0.17
C LEU A 25 8.44 9.79 1.09
N ARG A 26 8.26 9.67 2.41
CA ARG A 26 9.01 10.47 3.40
C ARG A 26 10.43 9.94 3.67
N LYS A 27 10.60 8.62 3.77
CA LYS A 27 11.86 7.97 4.20
C LYS A 27 12.57 7.22 3.06
N GLY A 28 11.90 6.97 1.95
CA GLY A 28 12.34 6.02 0.93
C GLY A 28 12.09 4.56 1.32
N TYR A 29 12.10 3.67 0.32
CA TYR A 29 11.82 2.24 0.51
C TYR A 29 12.83 1.55 1.47
N SER A 30 14.13 1.79 1.27
CA SER A 30 15.19 1.10 2.02
C SER A 30 15.15 1.39 3.52
N ALA A 31 14.93 2.65 3.92
CA ALA A 31 14.91 3.09 5.32
C ALA A 31 13.55 2.88 6.02
N THR A 32 12.53 2.43 5.29
CA THR A 32 11.21 2.14 5.86
C THR A 32 11.19 0.73 6.47
N THR A 33 10.53 0.60 7.62
CA THR A 33 10.24 -0.66 8.31
C THR A 33 8.73 -0.87 8.49
N LEU A 34 8.31 -2.11 8.78
CA LEU A 34 6.90 -2.38 9.12
C LEU A 34 6.45 -1.70 10.42
N ASN A 35 7.39 -1.37 11.31
CA ASN A 35 7.09 -0.63 12.53
C ASN A 35 6.75 0.83 12.22
N ASP A 36 7.52 1.47 11.34
CA ASP A 36 7.24 2.85 10.93
C ASP A 36 5.81 2.97 10.35
N ILE A 37 5.38 1.96 9.60
CA ILE A 37 4.04 1.90 9.01
C ILE A 37 2.97 1.68 10.09
N ALA A 38 3.25 0.82 11.07
CA ALA A 38 2.37 0.60 12.21
C ALA A 38 2.17 1.88 13.03
N GLU A 39 3.27 2.59 13.29
CA GLU A 39 3.28 3.88 14.01
C GLU A 39 2.48 4.94 13.24
N GLU A 40 2.72 5.09 11.93
CA GLU A 40 1.96 6.01 11.08
C GLU A 40 0.46 5.69 11.05
N ALA A 41 0.10 4.41 11.06
CA ALA A 41 -1.30 3.96 11.08
C ALA A 41 -1.94 3.98 12.48
N ASN A 42 -1.19 4.32 13.53
CA ASN A 42 -1.60 4.20 14.93
C ASN A 42 -2.11 2.79 15.29
N LEU A 43 -1.42 1.77 14.79
CA LEU A 43 -1.74 0.35 14.99
C LEU A 43 -0.57 -0.38 15.64
N THR A 44 -0.86 -1.56 16.20
CA THR A 44 0.20 -2.42 16.72
C THR A 44 0.96 -3.08 15.59
N ARG A 45 2.25 -3.36 15.82
CA ARG A 45 3.08 -4.15 14.90
C ARG A 45 2.43 -5.48 14.51
N GLY A 46 1.76 -6.15 15.46
CA GLY A 46 1.05 -7.41 15.22
C GLY A 46 -0.13 -7.26 14.26
N ALA A 47 -0.82 -6.12 14.25
CA ALA A 47 -1.88 -5.85 13.29
C ALA A 47 -1.34 -5.75 11.86
N VAL A 48 -0.16 -5.13 11.66
CA VAL A 48 0.49 -5.07 10.35
C VAL A 48 0.88 -6.46 9.87
N TYR A 49 1.48 -7.28 10.74
CA TYR A 49 1.86 -8.67 10.40
C TYR A 49 0.68 -9.58 10.06
N TRP A 50 -0.52 -9.26 10.55
CA TRP A 50 -1.72 -9.99 10.18
C TRP A 50 -2.10 -9.77 8.71
N HIS A 51 -1.76 -8.61 8.15
CA HIS A 51 -2.05 -8.25 6.75
C HIS A 51 -0.88 -8.48 5.80
N PHE A 52 0.36 -8.28 6.24
CA PHE A 52 1.55 -8.33 5.39
C PHE A 52 2.69 -9.06 6.08
N LYS A 53 3.35 -9.99 5.38
CA LYS A 53 4.41 -10.81 6.00
C LYS A 53 5.73 -10.05 6.07
N ASN A 54 5.98 -9.18 5.10
CA ASN A 54 7.23 -8.46 4.95
C ASN A 54 7.02 -7.11 4.23
N LYS A 55 8.10 -6.32 4.12
CA LYS A 55 8.07 -4.99 3.46
C LYS A 55 7.81 -5.08 1.95
N VAL A 56 8.27 -6.14 1.29
CA VAL A 56 8.07 -6.36 -0.15
C VAL A 56 6.57 -6.55 -0.44
N ASP A 57 5.87 -7.32 0.39
CA ASP A 57 4.42 -7.53 0.25
C ASP A 57 3.64 -6.21 0.35
N VAL A 58 4.02 -5.34 1.31
CA VAL A 58 3.41 -4.01 1.46
C VAL A 58 3.68 -3.17 0.23
N PHE A 59 4.94 -3.13 -0.22
CA PHE A 59 5.33 -2.32 -1.37
C PHE A 59 4.63 -2.76 -2.65
N SER A 60 4.58 -4.08 -2.92
CA SER A 60 3.82 -4.63 -4.05
C SER A 60 2.36 -4.19 -3.98
N ALA A 61 1.71 -4.32 -2.83
CA ALA A 61 0.31 -3.92 -2.68
C ALA A 61 0.08 -2.40 -2.82
N VAL A 62 1.05 -1.57 -2.43
CA VAL A 62 1.01 -0.12 -2.66
C VAL A 62 1.15 0.18 -4.16
N MET A 63 2.08 -0.49 -4.85
CA MET A 63 2.24 -0.35 -6.31
C MET A 63 0.99 -0.84 -7.05
N ASP A 64 0.45 -2.00 -6.69
CA ASP A 64 -0.78 -2.54 -7.26
C ASP A 64 -1.94 -1.54 -7.09
N LYS A 65 -2.07 -0.92 -5.92
CA LYS A 65 -3.09 0.13 -5.67
C LYS A 65 -2.84 1.39 -6.51
N ALA A 66 -1.58 1.80 -6.69
CA ALA A 66 -1.21 3.00 -7.43
C ALA A 66 -1.33 2.82 -8.97
N PHE A 67 -1.09 1.61 -9.45
CA PHE A 67 -1.10 1.24 -10.86
C PHE A 67 -2.31 0.41 -11.28
N ASP A 68 -3.32 0.23 -10.40
CA ASP A 68 -4.54 -0.49 -10.73
C ASP A 68 -5.20 0.14 -11.97
N PRO A 69 -5.23 -0.56 -13.11
CA PRO A 69 -5.70 0.00 -14.37
C PRO A 69 -7.15 0.47 -14.33
N ILE A 70 -7.93 -0.05 -13.36
CA ILE A 70 -9.36 0.21 -13.20
C ILE A 70 -9.61 1.64 -12.66
N GLN A 71 -8.61 2.35 -12.12
CA GLN A 71 -8.77 3.73 -11.62
C GLN A 71 -8.05 4.81 -12.44
N GLY A 72 -7.40 4.50 -13.56
CA GLY A 72 -6.81 5.58 -14.37
C GLY A 72 -6.12 5.22 -15.69
N TRP A 73 -5.85 3.94 -15.98
CA TRP A 73 -5.12 3.59 -17.21
C TRP A 73 -6.04 3.19 -18.36
N SER A 74 -7.29 2.79 -18.11
CA SER A 74 -8.26 2.51 -19.18
C SER A 74 -8.60 3.76 -20.02
N ALA A 75 -8.52 4.96 -19.42
CA ALA A 75 -8.72 6.22 -20.14
C ALA A 75 -7.50 6.63 -21.00
N ILE A 76 -6.30 6.18 -20.65
CA ILE A 76 -5.06 6.52 -21.36
C ILE A 76 -4.74 5.47 -22.44
N PHE A 77 -5.06 4.18 -22.21
CA PHE A 77 -4.72 3.10 -23.13
C PHE A 77 -5.40 3.16 -24.51
N LEU A 78 -6.49 3.91 -24.68
CA LEU A 78 -7.14 4.12 -25.98
C LEU A 78 -6.56 5.27 -26.80
N SER A 79 -5.60 6.03 -26.25
CA SER A 79 -4.87 7.09 -26.94
C SER A 79 -3.39 6.76 -26.85
N GLY A 80 -2.83 6.09 -27.86
CA GLY A 80 -1.43 5.70 -27.94
C GLY A 80 -0.47 6.87 -27.67
N ALA A 81 -0.11 7.06 -26.40
CA ALA A 81 0.92 7.97 -25.95
C ALA A 81 1.95 7.15 -25.17
N GLU A 82 3.15 7.23 -25.69
CA GLU A 82 4.38 6.58 -25.26
C GLU A 82 4.55 6.72 -23.75
N THR A 83 4.76 5.61 -23.05
CA THR A 83 5.24 5.59 -21.67
C THR A 83 6.49 6.46 -21.58
N PRO A 84 6.51 7.55 -20.79
CA PRO A 84 7.76 8.21 -20.46
C PRO A 84 8.56 7.17 -19.68
N CYS A 85 9.64 6.70 -20.29
CA CYS A 85 10.64 5.93 -19.61
C CYS A 85 11.05 6.71 -18.36
N LEU A 86 10.81 6.14 -17.19
CA LEU A 86 11.44 6.60 -15.96
C LEU A 86 12.89 6.07 -15.97
N CYS A 87 13.70 6.67 -16.83
CA CYS A 87 15.16 6.60 -16.90
C CYS A 87 15.67 8.03 -17.10
#